data_AF-A0A7V2TY26-F1
#
_entry.id   AF-A0A7V2TY26-F1
#
_cell.length_a   1.000
_cell.length_b   1.000
_cell.length_c   1.000
_cell.angle_alpha   90.00
_cell.angle_beta   90.00
_cell.angle_gamma   90.00
#
_symmetry.space_group_name_H-M   'P 1'
#
loop_
_entity.id
_entity.type
_entity.pdbx_description
1 polymer ?
#
loop_
_entity_poly.entity_id
_entity_poly.type
_entity_poly.pdbx_seq_one_letter_code
_entity_poly.pdbx_strand_id
1 'polypeptide(L)'
;MGRRDDDEDREKLSWREIDQMRDRSRHVSREPKSYRERSLKSEWAKKQHLKEAEKYFLGKKGTESYKKAYAALHDKYGTPGFDEAARKFIQEFGPPDDWGTLILLLDAKDPAVVKAVLPPIREIYGKRNPIEQKGLKGKLKILV
;
A
#
# COMPACT_ATOMS: atom_id res chain seq x y z
N MET A 1 -4.78 -34.74 65.38
CA MET A 1 -4.02 -33.67 64.70
C MET A 1 -4.59 -33.47 63.31
N GLY A 2 -4.95 -32.23 62.95
CA GLY A 2 -5.28 -31.75 61.59
C GLY A 2 -6.67 -32.17 61.07
N ARG A 3 -7.53 -31.31 60.51
CA ARG A 3 -7.32 -29.99 59.90
C ARG A 3 -8.53 -29.09 60.15
N ARG A 4 -8.28 -27.87 60.59
CA ARG A 4 -9.17 -26.72 60.37
C ARG A 4 -8.58 -25.92 59.21
N ASP A 5 -9.46 -25.11 58.61
CA ASP A 5 -9.16 -23.95 57.77
C ASP A 5 -8.88 -24.25 56.28
N ASP A 6 -9.84 -23.89 55.40
CA ASP A 6 -9.60 -23.19 54.09
C ASP A 6 -10.84 -23.09 53.15
N ASP A 7 -12.10 -23.03 53.64
CA ASP A 7 -13.27 -22.86 52.76
C ASP A 7 -14.17 -21.64 53.08
N GLU A 8 -13.84 -20.82 54.08
CA GLU A 8 -14.72 -19.71 54.55
C GLU A 8 -14.38 -18.31 53.96
N ASP A 9 -13.27 -18.17 53.22
CA ASP A 9 -12.81 -16.88 52.63
C ASP A 9 -13.14 -16.70 51.13
N ARG A 10 -14.17 -17.38 50.60
CA ARG A 10 -14.70 -17.00 49.28
C ARG A 10 -15.86 -16.03 49.45
N GLU A 11 -15.62 -14.76 49.09
CA GLU A 11 -16.67 -13.77 48.91
C GLU A 11 -17.80 -14.37 48.05
N LYS A 12 -19.01 -14.44 48.62
CA LYS A 12 -20.18 -14.97 47.91
C LYS A 12 -20.46 -14.06 46.71
N LEU A 13 -20.28 -14.60 45.50
CA LEU A 13 -20.53 -13.86 44.26
C LEU A 13 -21.92 -13.21 44.30
N SER A 14 -21.98 -11.96 43.86
CA SER A 14 -23.25 -11.25 43.70
C SER A 14 -24.13 -11.96 42.69
N TRP A 15 -25.46 -11.91 42.87
CA TRP A 15 -26.43 -12.41 41.89
C TRP A 15 -26.16 -11.89 40.46
N ARG A 16 -25.62 -10.67 40.33
CA ARG A 16 -25.22 -10.10 39.03
C ARG A 16 -24.00 -10.79 38.42
N GLU A 17 -23.03 -11.19 39.24
CA GLU A 17 -21.85 -11.93 38.78
C GLU A 17 -22.20 -13.37 38.42
N ILE A 18 -23.11 -13.98 39.18
CA ILE A 18 -23.66 -15.31 38.86
C ILE A 18 -24.38 -15.28 37.50
N ASP A 19 -25.21 -14.27 37.24
CA ASP A 19 -25.91 -14.13 35.96
C ASP A 19 -24.92 -13.84 34.81
N GLN A 20 -23.91 -13.01 35.06
CA GLN A 20 -22.86 -12.72 34.08
C GLN A 20 -21.98 -13.94 33.77
N MET A 21 -21.75 -14.82 34.74
CA MET A 21 -21.07 -16.09 34.52
C MET A 21 -21.95 -17.08 33.76
N ARG A 22 -23.26 -17.10 34.04
CA ARG A 22 -24.24 -17.94 33.35
C ARG A 22 -24.34 -17.57 31.86
N ASP A 23 -24.31 -16.28 31.53
CA ASP A 23 -24.28 -15.77 30.16
C ASP A 23 -22.98 -16.10 29.40
N ARG A 24 -21.88 -16.35 30.13
CA ARG A 24 -20.58 -16.75 29.57
C ARG A 24 -20.40 -18.27 29.45
N SER A 25 -21.41 -19.06 29.82
CA SER A 25 -21.35 -20.52 29.74
C SER A 25 -21.02 -20.97 28.32
N ARG A 26 -20.05 -21.89 28.18
CA ARG A 26 -19.64 -22.52 26.90
C ARG A 26 -20.80 -23.17 26.12
N HIS A 27 -21.94 -23.39 26.76
CA HIS A 27 -23.15 -24.01 26.19
C HIS A 27 -24.16 -23.00 25.62
N VAL A 28 -23.95 -21.69 25.80
CA VAL A 28 -24.68 -20.69 25.01
C VAL A 28 -24.05 -20.70 23.63
N SER A 29 -24.71 -21.37 22.68
CA SER A 29 -24.30 -21.31 21.28
C SER A 29 -24.26 -19.83 20.89
N ARG A 30 -23.05 -19.30 20.63
CA ARG A 30 -22.92 -18.01 19.94
C ARG A 30 -23.86 -18.06 18.74
N GLU A 31 -24.85 -17.18 18.69
CA GLU A 31 -25.74 -17.10 17.54
C GLU A 31 -24.88 -17.11 16.27
N PRO A 32 -25.18 -17.98 15.30
CA PRO A 32 -24.39 -18.06 14.10
C PRO A 32 -24.40 -16.68 13.46
N LYS A 33 -23.21 -16.08 13.34
CA LYS A 33 -23.01 -14.73 12.79
C LYS A 33 -23.91 -14.52 11.58
N SER A 34 -24.55 -13.35 11.54
CA SER A 34 -25.50 -13.00 10.50
C SER A 34 -24.88 -13.26 9.11
N TYR A 35 -25.70 -13.69 8.15
CA TYR A 35 -25.26 -13.89 6.77
C TYR A 35 -24.49 -12.68 6.21
N ARG A 36 -24.88 -11.47 6.63
CA ARG A 36 -24.18 -10.21 6.29
C ARG A 36 -22.76 -10.17 6.85
N GLU A 37 -22.53 -10.56 8.10
CA GLU A 37 -21.19 -10.55 8.72
C GLU A 37 -20.27 -11.61 8.12
N ARG A 38 -20.80 -12.80 7.78
CA ARG A 38 -20.06 -13.84 7.07
C ARG A 38 -19.69 -13.39 5.65
N SER A 39 -20.63 -12.76 4.95
CA SER A 39 -20.41 -12.18 3.63
C SER A 39 -19.34 -11.09 3.65
N LEU A 40 -19.42 -10.12 4.58
CA LEU A 40 -18.42 -9.05 4.72
C LEU A 40 -17.01 -9.57 5.01
N LYS A 41 -16.87 -10.60 5.86
CA LYS A 41 -15.57 -11.24 6.11
C LYS A 41 -15.07 -11.99 4.88
N SER A 42 -15.95 -12.65 4.14
CA SER A 42 -15.58 -13.35 2.90
C SER A 42 -15.17 -12.36 1.81
N GLU A 43 -15.84 -11.22 1.70
CA GLU A 43 -15.51 -10.15 0.76
C GLU A 43 -14.20 -9.46 1.12
N TRP A 44 -13.94 -9.24 2.42
CA TRP A 44 -12.65 -8.74 2.89
C TRP A 44 -11.51 -9.72 2.58
N ALA A 45 -11.71 -11.02 2.84
CA ALA A 45 -10.71 -12.05 2.55
C ALA A 45 -10.44 -12.17 1.05
N LYS A 46 -11.49 -12.19 0.21
CA LYS A 46 -11.36 -12.14 -1.26
C LYS A 46 -10.58 -10.91 -1.72
N LYS A 47 -10.85 -9.73 -1.14
CA LYS A 47 -10.09 -8.50 -1.44
C LYS A 47 -8.62 -8.60 -1.05
N GLN A 48 -8.28 -9.27 0.05
CA GLN A 48 -6.89 -9.51 0.43
C GLN A 48 -6.21 -10.44 -0.59
N HIS A 49 -6.85 -11.57 -0.91
CA HIS A 49 -6.31 -12.53 -1.88
C HIS A 49 -6.16 -11.93 -3.28
N LEU A 50 -7.10 -11.08 -3.70
CA LEU A 50 -7.02 -10.37 -4.98
C LEU A 50 -5.84 -9.39 -4.99
N LYS A 51 -5.62 -8.63 -3.91
CA LYS A 51 -4.45 -7.77 -3.77
C LYS A 51 -3.12 -8.54 -3.79
N GLU A 52 -3.09 -9.72 -3.16
CA GLU A 52 -1.93 -10.59 -3.16
C GLU A 52 -1.65 -11.12 -4.57
N ALA A 53 -2.68 -11.59 -5.28
CA ALA A 53 -2.56 -12.04 -6.66
C ALA A 53 -2.08 -10.91 -7.59
N GLU A 54 -2.68 -9.72 -7.50
CA GLU A 54 -2.29 -8.54 -8.27
C GLU A 54 -0.82 -8.15 -8.06
N LYS A 55 -0.27 -8.31 -6.84
CA LYS A 55 1.16 -8.08 -6.59
C LYS A 55 2.05 -8.98 -7.46
N TYR A 56 1.67 -10.23 -7.69
CA TYR A 56 2.42 -11.15 -8.53
C TYR A 56 2.30 -10.78 -10.02
N PHE A 57 1.13 -10.32 -10.48
CA PHE A 57 0.93 -9.89 -11.86
C PHE A 57 1.61 -8.55 -12.20
N LEU A 58 1.89 -7.69 -11.21
CA LEU A 58 2.58 -6.41 -11.39
C LEU A 58 4.12 -6.55 -11.47
N GLY A 59 4.68 -7.75 -11.29
CA GLY A 59 6.12 -8.01 -11.36
C GLY A 59 6.92 -7.09 -10.43
N LYS A 60 7.98 -6.43 -10.95
CA LYS A 60 8.81 -5.49 -10.18
C LYS A 60 8.02 -4.33 -9.57
N LYS A 61 6.91 -3.90 -10.17
CA LYS A 61 6.08 -2.76 -9.70
C LYS A 61 5.20 -3.10 -8.50
N GLY A 62 4.90 -4.39 -8.31
CA GLY A 62 4.12 -4.88 -7.18
C GLY A 62 4.91 -4.92 -5.88
N THR A 63 6.24 -4.83 -5.96
CA THR A 63 7.13 -4.92 -4.81
C THR A 63 7.01 -3.70 -3.90
N GLU A 64 7.20 -3.93 -2.60
CA GLU A 64 7.23 -2.82 -1.64
C GLU A 64 8.41 -1.87 -1.91
N SER A 65 9.53 -2.40 -2.42
CA SER A 65 10.69 -1.63 -2.85
C SER A 65 10.34 -0.63 -3.95
N TYR A 66 9.59 -1.04 -4.98
CA TYR A 66 9.15 -0.12 -6.03
C TYR A 66 8.28 1.00 -5.47
N LYS A 67 7.31 0.67 -4.59
CA LYS A 67 6.43 1.68 -3.97
C LYS A 67 7.21 2.68 -3.13
N LYS A 68 8.19 2.20 -2.35
CA LYS A 68 9.08 3.05 -1.55
C LYS A 68 9.95 3.94 -2.43
N ALA A 69 10.54 3.39 -3.48
CA ALA A 69 11.38 4.15 -4.42
C ALA A 69 10.56 5.18 -5.20
N TYR A 70 9.34 4.81 -5.64
CA TYR A 70 8.40 5.72 -6.30
C TYR A 70 7.96 6.86 -5.38
N ALA A 71 7.58 6.55 -4.14
CA ALA A 71 7.22 7.58 -3.16
C ALA A 71 8.41 8.51 -2.86
N ALA A 72 9.61 7.96 -2.67
CA ALA A 72 10.82 8.73 -2.44
C ALA A 72 11.20 9.64 -3.63
N LEU A 73 10.92 9.20 -4.87
CA LEU A 73 11.14 10.00 -6.06
C LEU A 73 10.28 11.27 -6.07
N HIS A 74 8.99 11.11 -5.73
CA HIS A 74 8.03 12.21 -5.68
C HIS A 74 8.27 13.13 -4.48
N ASP A 75 8.58 12.57 -3.31
CA ASP A 75 8.87 13.33 -2.08
C ASP A 75 10.14 14.19 -2.22
N LYS A 76 11.19 13.63 -2.83
CA LYS A 76 12.46 14.33 -3.04
C LYS A 76 12.46 15.28 -4.22
N TYR A 77 11.38 15.37 -4.98
CA TYR A 77 11.32 16.26 -6.13
C TYR A 77 11.56 17.73 -5.71
N GLY A 78 12.45 18.43 -6.43
CA GLY A 78 12.88 19.78 -6.08
C GLY A 78 13.92 19.87 -4.96
N THR A 79 14.30 18.74 -4.35
CA THR A 79 15.41 18.67 -3.37
C THR A 79 16.72 18.25 -4.06
N PRO A 80 17.89 18.54 -3.47
CA PRO A 80 19.18 18.07 -4.01
C PRO A 80 19.32 16.53 -4.05
N GLY A 81 18.48 15.79 -3.32
CA GLY A 81 18.48 14.32 -3.32
C GLY A 81 17.67 13.70 -4.46
N PHE A 82 17.02 14.50 -5.31
CA PHE A 82 16.19 14.02 -6.40
C PHE A 82 16.98 13.21 -7.43
N ASP A 83 18.13 13.74 -7.88
CA ASP A 83 18.95 13.14 -8.92
C ASP A 83 19.42 11.73 -8.54
N GLU A 84 19.86 11.56 -7.29
CA GLU A 84 20.28 10.26 -6.77
C GLU A 84 19.10 9.27 -6.71
N ALA A 85 17.93 9.74 -6.28
CA ALA A 85 16.71 8.92 -6.22
C ALA A 85 16.26 8.50 -7.62
N ALA A 86 16.27 9.42 -8.59
CA ALA A 86 15.94 9.17 -9.99
C ALA A 86 16.88 8.14 -10.62
N ARG A 87 18.19 8.29 -10.41
CA ARG A 87 19.19 7.35 -10.92
C ARG A 87 19.01 5.95 -10.34
N LYS A 88 18.84 5.82 -9.02
CA LYS A 88 18.59 4.52 -8.36
C LYS A 88 17.31 3.87 -8.88
N PHE A 89 16.25 4.65 -9.02
CA PHE A 89 14.96 4.17 -9.52
C PHE A 89 15.08 3.57 -10.93
N ILE A 90 15.71 4.30 -11.87
CA ILE A 90 15.91 3.83 -13.24
C ILE A 90 16.81 2.59 -13.29
N GLN A 91 17.86 2.53 -12.48
CA GLN A 91 18.77 1.37 -12.46
C GLN A 91 18.08 0.09 -11.97
N GLU A 92 17.24 0.19 -10.95
CA GLU A 92 16.63 -0.97 -10.29
C GLU A 92 15.34 -1.44 -11.01
N PHE A 93 14.52 -0.46 -11.43
CA PHE A 93 13.16 -0.72 -11.93
C PHE A 93 12.96 -0.36 -13.41
N GLY A 94 13.84 0.46 -13.99
CA GLY A 94 13.65 1.01 -15.33
C GLY A 94 12.72 2.24 -15.35
N PRO A 95 12.46 2.82 -16.53
CA PRO A 95 11.56 3.96 -16.66
C PRO A 95 10.11 3.55 -16.33
N PRO A 96 9.35 4.41 -15.61
CA PRO A 96 7.96 4.16 -15.28
C PRO A 96 7.05 4.42 -16.49
N ASP A 97 5.86 3.83 -16.53
CA ASP A 97 4.86 4.08 -17.61
C ASP A 97 3.93 5.26 -17.31
N ASP A 98 4.03 5.83 -16.10
CA ASP A 98 3.22 6.96 -15.68
C ASP A 98 3.72 8.25 -16.32
N TRP A 99 2.81 8.98 -16.98
CA TRP A 99 3.14 10.21 -17.69
C TRP A 99 3.67 11.29 -16.74
N GLY A 100 3.05 11.48 -15.58
CA GLY A 100 3.47 12.51 -14.63
C GLY A 100 4.89 12.26 -14.13
N THR A 101 5.20 11.01 -13.81
CA THR A 101 6.52 10.59 -13.33
C THR A 101 7.57 10.62 -14.42
N LEU A 102 7.22 10.26 -15.66
CA LEU A 102 8.11 10.42 -16.82
C LEU A 102 8.49 11.89 -17.04
N ILE A 103 7.51 12.81 -16.95
CA ILE A 103 7.76 14.24 -17.08
C ILE A 103 8.62 14.78 -15.93
N LEU A 104 8.43 14.27 -14.72
CA LEU A 104 9.21 14.63 -13.53
C LEU A 104 10.67 14.18 -13.67
N LEU A 105 10.91 12.99 -14.21
CA LEU A 105 12.25 12.46 -14.44
C LEU A 105 13.03 13.22 -15.53
N LEU A 106 12.35 13.97 -16.41
CA LEU A 106 13.03 14.87 -17.36
C LEU A 106 13.75 16.03 -16.66
N ASP A 107 13.33 16.40 -15.46
CA ASP A 107 13.96 17.47 -14.69
C ASP A 107 15.22 16.96 -13.94
N ALA A 108 15.58 15.68 -14.07
CA ALA A 108 16.82 15.14 -13.53
C ALA A 108 18.04 15.69 -14.29
N LYS A 109 19.09 16.04 -13.56
CA LYS A 109 20.36 16.55 -14.10
C LYS A 109 21.18 15.45 -14.77
N ASP A 110 20.95 14.18 -14.42
CA ASP A 110 21.66 13.04 -14.99
C ASP A 110 21.19 12.75 -16.43
N PRO A 111 22.05 12.93 -17.45
CA PRO A 111 21.69 12.68 -18.85
C PRO A 111 21.30 11.24 -19.13
N ALA A 112 21.81 10.28 -18.34
CA ALA A 112 21.48 8.87 -18.50
C ALA A 112 20.00 8.60 -18.15
N VAL A 113 19.49 9.26 -17.11
CA VAL A 113 18.08 9.18 -16.70
C VAL A 113 17.19 9.76 -17.80
N VAL A 114 17.52 10.96 -18.31
CA VAL A 114 16.75 11.62 -19.37
C VAL A 114 16.70 10.76 -20.63
N LYS A 115 17.83 10.18 -21.06
CA LYS A 115 17.89 9.29 -22.23
C LYS A 115 17.04 8.03 -22.07
N ALA A 116 16.96 7.46 -20.87
CA ALA A 116 16.13 6.28 -20.59
C ALA A 116 14.62 6.60 -20.62
N VAL A 117 14.25 7.84 -20.33
CA VAL A 117 12.86 8.30 -20.17
C VAL A 117 12.25 8.81 -21.48
N LEU A 118 13.06 9.30 -22.43
CA LEU A 118 12.56 9.81 -23.72
C LEU A 118 11.82 8.77 -24.59
N PRO A 119 12.29 7.51 -24.74
CA PRO A 119 11.58 6.51 -25.54
C PRO A 119 10.14 6.24 -25.07
N PRO A 120 9.86 5.92 -23.79
CA PRO A 120 8.48 5.68 -23.34
C PRO A 120 7.59 6.93 -23.45
N ILE A 121 8.15 8.13 -23.26
CA ILE A 121 7.41 9.38 -23.52
C ILE A 121 6.95 9.45 -24.97
N ARG A 122 7.83 9.12 -25.94
CA ARG A 122 7.51 9.16 -27.37
C ARG A 122 6.37 8.22 -27.72
N GLU A 123 6.33 7.02 -27.14
CA GLU A 123 5.29 6.03 -27.41
C GLU A 123 3.91 6.48 -26.90
N ILE A 124 3.90 7.17 -25.76
CA ILE A 124 2.66 7.60 -25.10
C ILE A 124 2.20 8.97 -25.63
N TYR A 125 3.11 9.79 -26.16
CA TYR A 125 2.87 11.18 -26.57
C TYR A 125 1.62 11.37 -27.45
N GLY A 126 1.44 10.51 -28.46
CA GLY A 126 0.31 10.61 -29.40
C GLY A 126 -1.06 10.37 -28.76
N LYS A 127 -1.12 9.72 -27.60
CA LYS A 127 -2.35 9.44 -26.85
C LYS A 127 -2.72 10.54 -25.86
N ARG A 128 -1.84 11.53 -25.67
CA ARG A 128 -2.00 12.60 -24.68
C ARG A 128 -2.78 13.78 -25.25
N ASN A 129 -3.41 14.55 -24.35
CA ASN A 129 -4.17 15.74 -24.75
C ASN A 129 -3.22 16.81 -25.33
N PRO A 130 -3.63 17.58 -26.36
CA PRO A 130 -2.92 18.76 -26.86
C PRO A 130 -2.26 19.65 -25.80
N ILE A 131 -2.89 19.85 -24.63
CA ILE A 131 -2.31 20.64 -23.52
C ILE A 131 -1.05 19.97 -22.96
N GLU A 132 -1.11 18.67 -22.65
CA GLU A 132 0.02 17.89 -22.13
C GLU A 132 1.14 17.80 -23.18
N GLN A 133 0.78 17.63 -24.44
CA GLN A 133 1.73 17.63 -25.56
C GLN A 133 2.48 18.96 -25.66
N LYS A 134 1.78 20.09 -25.55
CA LYS A 134 2.39 21.42 -25.54
C LYS A 134 3.29 21.63 -24.32
N GLY A 135 2.87 21.12 -23.16
CA GLY A 135 3.67 21.12 -21.93
C GLY A 135 5.00 20.38 -22.09
N LEU A 136 4.97 19.17 -22.66
CA LEU A 136 6.20 18.42 -22.96
C LEU A 136 7.10 19.19 -23.93
N LYS A 137 6.56 19.73 -25.02
CA LYS A 137 7.36 20.53 -25.98
C LYS A 137 8.03 21.71 -25.29
N GLY A 138 7.34 22.37 -24.35
CA GLY A 138 7.91 23.43 -23.53
C GLY A 138 9.09 22.95 -22.70
N LYS A 139 8.93 21.83 -21.98
CA LYS A 139 10.02 21.23 -21.18
C LYS A 139 11.22 20.82 -22.01
N LEU A 140 10.99 20.14 -23.14
CA LEU A 140 12.09 19.71 -24.03
C LEU A 140 12.88 20.87 -24.61
N LYS A 141 12.24 22.03 -24.87
CA LYS A 141 12.95 23.24 -25.33
C LYS A 141 13.87 23.85 -24.29
N ILE A 142 13.64 23.60 -23.00
CA ILE A 142 14.50 24.11 -21.91
C ILE A 142 15.74 23.22 -21.73
N LEU A 143 15.62 21.94 -22.10
CA LEU A 143 16.69 20.95 -21.98
C LEU A 143 17.72 20.99 -23.13
N VAL A 144 17.41 21.68 -24.23
CA VAL A 144 18.24 21.84 -25.43
C VAL A 144 18.85 23.23 -25.45
#